data_AF-A0A7V2MVW4-F1
#
_entry.id   AF-A0A7V2MVW4-F1
#
_cell.length_a   1.000
_cell.length_b   1.000
_cell.length_c   1.000
_cell.angle_alpha   90.00
_cell.angle_beta   90.00
_cell.angle_gamma   90.00
#
_symmetry.space_group_name_H-M   'P 1'
#
loop_
_entity.id
_entity.type
_entity.pdbx_description
1 polymer ?
#
loop_
_entity_poly.entity_id
_entity_poly.type
_entity_poly.pdbx_seq_one_letter_code
_entity_poly.pdbx_strand_id
1 'polypeptide(L)'
;MGHRWIASEEGSEVWFGLANGLEAFDQAFRLVHDQYVDRGYADPHPSGRRITPYHWLPSTRVFVAQVRGRVVGTITLIEDSTLGLPMDEIYHDELAPLRAAPRRLAEVSALAANYERRAERLAVVMGLMRMLVVYAAEFARLDDLCIAVNPRHAPFYVKVLRFRQFGPRKAFPKVNGAPAVALRLDLGFVRNLIRLGDSGYVFADEVYRFFFSRPNVRTAVQRLAATLPRSILPPSQLIALAGGSPQPSEAGAPAEVASGGALALATA
;
A
#
# COMPACT_ATOMS: atom_id res chain seq x y z
N MET A 1 -29.40 5.29 -5.38
CA MET A 1 -28.83 6.13 -4.31
C MET A 1 -27.49 5.52 -3.90
N GLY A 2 -26.31 5.97 -4.31
CA GLY A 2 -25.90 7.25 -4.88
C GLY A 2 -24.60 7.65 -4.18
N HIS A 3 -23.47 7.17 -4.72
CA HIS A 3 -22.09 7.36 -4.30
C HIS A 3 -21.81 8.70 -3.60
N ARG A 4 -21.56 8.71 -2.30
CA ARG A 4 -21.12 9.93 -1.60
C ARG A 4 -20.15 9.62 -0.47
N TRP A 5 -19.07 8.93 -0.80
CA TRP A 5 -17.97 8.66 0.16
C TRP A 5 -16.72 9.49 -0.12
N ILE A 6 -16.66 10.22 -1.23
CA ILE A 6 -15.42 10.87 -1.67
C ILE A 6 -15.74 12.23 -2.31
N ALA A 7 -16.14 13.20 -1.50
CA ALA A 7 -15.98 14.60 -1.83
C ALA A 7 -14.89 15.13 -0.91
N SER A 8 -13.77 15.59 -1.49
CA SER A 8 -12.80 16.41 -0.77
C SER A 8 -13.43 17.75 -0.38
N GLU A 9 -12.81 18.49 0.54
CA GLU A 9 -13.29 19.79 1.06
C GLU A 9 -13.69 20.81 -0.03
N GLU A 10 -13.22 20.64 -1.26
CA GLU A 10 -13.48 21.52 -2.40
C GLU A 10 -14.43 20.93 -3.47
N GLY A 11 -15.19 19.87 -3.16
CA GLY A 11 -16.12 19.26 -4.12
C GLY A 11 -15.43 18.54 -5.30
N SER A 12 -14.12 18.31 -5.20
CA SER A 12 -13.33 17.65 -6.25
C SER A 12 -13.29 16.14 -6.01
N GLU A 13 -13.62 15.36 -7.05
CA GLU A 13 -13.56 13.89 -7.01
C GLU A 13 -12.11 13.42 -6.86
N VAL A 14 -11.86 12.47 -5.94
CA VAL A 14 -10.54 11.84 -5.81
C VAL A 14 -10.39 10.77 -6.89
N TRP A 15 -9.37 10.92 -7.72
CA TRP A 15 -8.97 9.93 -8.70
C TRP A 15 -8.05 8.88 -8.05
N PHE A 16 -8.13 7.62 -8.49
CA PHE A 16 -7.31 6.52 -7.99
C PHE A 16 -6.73 5.72 -9.15
N GLY A 17 -5.47 5.31 -9.07
CA GLY A 17 -4.82 4.52 -10.11
C GLY A 17 -3.39 4.16 -9.76
N LEU A 18 -2.64 3.64 -10.73
CA LEU A 18 -1.19 3.50 -10.60
C LEU A 18 -0.53 4.86 -10.79
N ALA A 19 0.55 5.11 -10.06
CA ALA A 19 1.41 6.27 -10.28
C ALA A 19 1.90 6.26 -11.74
N ASN A 20 1.81 7.41 -12.39
CA ASN A 20 2.13 7.54 -13.81
C ASN A 20 2.94 8.82 -14.02
N GLY A 21 4.16 8.68 -14.54
CA GLY A 21 5.10 9.77 -14.75
C GLY A 21 5.87 10.20 -13.50
N LEU A 22 6.98 10.89 -13.74
CA LEU A 22 7.95 11.29 -12.71
C LEU A 22 7.31 12.03 -11.54
N GLU A 23 6.42 12.98 -11.84
CA GLU A 23 5.78 13.82 -10.83
C GLU A 23 4.91 13.02 -9.84
N ALA A 24 4.12 12.06 -10.33
CA ALA A 24 3.27 11.25 -9.46
C ALA A 24 4.09 10.35 -8.51
N PHE A 25 5.17 9.75 -9.02
CA PHE A 25 6.11 8.98 -8.20
C PHE A 25 6.82 9.86 -7.18
N ASP A 26 7.32 11.01 -7.60
CA ASP A 26 8.00 11.97 -6.75
C ASP A 26 7.10 12.42 -5.58
N GLN A 27 5.86 12.83 -5.87
CA GLN A 27 4.89 13.20 -4.83
C GLN A 27 4.54 12.02 -3.91
N ALA A 28 4.41 10.80 -4.43
CA ALA A 28 4.15 9.62 -3.62
C ALA A 28 5.32 9.32 -2.66
N PHE A 29 6.56 9.35 -3.14
CA PHE A 29 7.74 9.06 -2.31
C PHE A 29 8.00 10.13 -1.24
N ARG A 30 7.73 11.41 -1.55
CA ARG A 30 7.74 12.49 -0.55
C ARG A 30 6.66 12.28 0.50
N LEU A 31 5.42 11.99 0.08
CA LEU A 31 4.30 11.77 1.00
C LEU A 31 4.60 10.65 2.00
N VAL A 32 5.20 9.54 1.56
CA VAL A 32 5.60 8.46 2.48
C VAL A 32 6.74 8.92 3.38
N HIS A 33 7.77 9.58 2.85
CA HIS A 33 8.87 10.11 3.65
C HIS A 33 8.36 10.99 4.79
N ASP A 34 7.65 12.05 4.47
CA ASP A 34 7.21 13.06 5.44
C ASP A 34 6.34 12.40 6.53
N GLN A 35 5.41 11.54 6.13
CA GLN A 35 4.52 10.84 7.06
C GLN A 35 5.22 9.82 7.97
N TYR A 36 6.35 9.25 7.54
CA TYR A 36 7.13 8.31 8.34
C TYR A 36 8.06 9.06 9.29
N VAL A 37 8.69 10.14 8.83
CA VAL A 37 9.54 11.03 9.66
C VAL A 37 8.70 11.68 10.75
N ASP A 38 7.54 12.26 10.41
CA ASP A 38 6.64 12.90 11.38
C ASP A 38 6.18 11.96 12.50
N ARG A 39 6.20 10.64 12.25
CA ARG A 39 5.80 9.60 13.21
C ARG A 39 6.98 8.92 13.91
N GLY A 40 8.21 9.31 13.59
CA GLY A 40 9.42 8.67 14.11
C GLY A 40 9.63 7.23 13.61
N TYR A 41 9.02 6.85 12.48
CA TYR A 41 9.22 5.55 11.85
C TYR A 41 10.40 5.53 10.89
N ALA A 42 10.94 6.68 10.52
CA ALA A 42 12.14 6.77 9.71
C ALA A 42 12.89 8.05 10.06
N ASP A 43 14.20 8.00 9.93
CA ASP A 43 15.02 9.21 9.96
C ASP A 43 14.88 9.96 8.63
N PRO A 44 14.97 11.30 8.62
CA PRO A 44 14.86 12.08 7.40
C PRO A 44 15.98 11.72 6.42
N HIS A 45 15.61 11.43 5.18
CA HIS A 45 16.57 11.16 4.11
C HIS A 45 16.90 12.47 3.36
N PRO A 46 18.17 12.75 2.98
CA PRO A 46 18.55 14.01 2.32
C PRO A 46 17.77 14.33 1.03
N SER A 47 17.32 13.30 0.31
CA SER A 47 16.49 13.50 -0.89
C SER A 47 15.05 13.92 -0.61
N GLY A 48 14.61 13.92 0.66
CA GLY A 48 13.23 14.19 1.09
C GLY A 48 12.23 13.13 0.62
N ARG A 49 12.69 11.91 0.32
CA ARG A 49 11.89 10.84 -0.30
C ARG A 49 12.23 9.49 0.32
N ARG A 50 11.24 8.61 0.42
CA ARG A 50 11.43 7.22 0.82
C ARG A 50 11.50 6.36 -0.44
N ILE A 51 12.73 6.07 -0.88
CA ILE A 51 13.00 5.16 -2.00
C ILE A 51 13.88 4.03 -1.46
N THR A 52 13.38 2.80 -1.60
CA THR A 52 14.06 1.56 -1.20
C THR A 52 14.49 0.75 -2.44
N PRO A 53 15.41 -0.23 -2.30
CA PRO A 53 15.82 -1.11 -3.41
C PRO A 53 14.66 -1.81 -4.13
N TYR A 54 13.56 -2.09 -3.41
CA TYR A 54 12.37 -2.71 -3.99
C TYR A 54 11.71 -1.87 -5.10
N HIS A 55 11.93 -0.55 -5.14
CA HIS A 55 11.39 0.29 -6.22
C HIS A 55 12.06 0.07 -7.58
N TRP A 56 13.24 -0.58 -7.61
CA TRP A 56 13.89 -0.99 -8.86
C TRP A 56 13.30 -2.28 -9.44
N LEU A 57 12.49 -3.03 -8.68
CA LEU A 57 11.86 -4.23 -9.20
C LEU A 57 10.81 -3.87 -10.26
N PRO A 58 10.84 -4.48 -11.45
CA PRO A 58 9.87 -4.22 -12.51
C PRO A 58 8.45 -4.68 -12.16
N SER A 59 8.31 -5.49 -11.10
CA SER A 59 7.04 -5.94 -10.53
C SER A 59 6.47 -5.01 -9.45
N THR A 60 7.25 -4.06 -8.94
CA THR A 60 6.76 -3.11 -7.93
C THR A 60 5.78 -2.13 -8.56
N ARG A 61 4.66 -1.90 -7.87
CA ARG A 61 3.60 -0.99 -8.30
C ARG A 61 3.26 0.00 -7.20
N VAL A 62 3.35 1.28 -7.52
CA VAL A 62 2.91 2.37 -6.64
C VAL A 62 1.52 2.79 -7.09
N PHE A 63 0.58 2.83 -6.15
CA PHE A 63 -0.79 3.28 -6.37
C PHE A 63 -0.96 4.64 -5.71
N VAL A 64 -1.69 5.54 -6.36
CA VAL A 64 -1.91 6.89 -5.87
C VAL A 64 -3.39 7.25 -5.86
N ALA A 65 -3.75 8.10 -4.90
CA ALA A 65 -4.99 8.85 -4.85
C ALA A 65 -4.65 10.30 -5.16
N GLN A 66 -5.36 10.93 -6.09
CA GLN A 66 -5.07 12.28 -6.55
C GLN A 66 -6.29 13.19 -6.54
N VAL A 67 -6.09 14.45 -6.17
CA VAL A 67 -7.05 15.54 -6.31
C VAL A 67 -6.39 16.63 -7.12
N ARG A 68 -6.99 17.00 -8.28
CA ARG A 68 -6.46 18.04 -9.17
C ARG A 68 -4.96 17.85 -9.51
N GLY A 69 -4.53 16.61 -9.73
CA GLY A 69 -3.14 16.25 -10.05
C GLY A 69 -2.20 16.10 -8.83
N ARG A 70 -2.63 16.51 -7.63
CA ARG A 70 -1.85 16.37 -6.40
C ARG A 70 -2.09 15.01 -5.75
N VAL A 71 -1.04 14.28 -5.42
CA VAL A 71 -1.11 13.02 -4.66
C VAL A 71 -1.47 13.32 -3.21
N VAL A 72 -2.61 12.77 -2.77
CA VAL A 72 -3.15 12.88 -1.41
C VAL A 72 -3.10 11.57 -0.65
N GLY A 73 -2.76 10.47 -1.32
CA GLY A 73 -2.54 9.17 -0.71
C GLY A 73 -1.78 8.23 -1.64
N THR A 74 -1.07 7.27 -1.06
CA THR A 74 -0.27 6.29 -1.78
C THR A 74 -0.21 4.95 -1.04
N ILE A 75 -0.03 3.87 -1.79
CA ILE A 75 0.26 2.52 -1.27
C ILE A 75 1.10 1.78 -2.30
N THR A 76 2.04 0.93 -1.86
CA THR A 76 2.94 0.21 -2.76
C THR A 76 2.73 -1.30 -2.64
N LEU A 77 2.76 -2.00 -3.76
CA LEU A 77 2.78 -3.46 -3.84
C LEU A 77 4.15 -3.90 -4.37
N ILE A 78 4.78 -4.84 -3.68
CA ILE A 78 6.09 -5.41 -4.01
C ILE A 78 5.91 -6.92 -4.16
N GLU A 79 6.01 -7.43 -5.40
CA GLU A 79 5.97 -8.88 -5.62
C GLU A 79 7.26 -9.54 -5.11
N ASP A 80 7.12 -10.75 -4.56
CA ASP A 80 8.25 -11.53 -4.07
C ASP A 80 9.19 -11.90 -5.21
N SER A 81 10.49 -11.91 -4.92
CA SER A 81 11.55 -12.11 -5.92
C SER A 81 12.81 -12.65 -5.25
N THR A 82 13.92 -12.75 -5.99
CA THR A 82 15.22 -13.08 -5.39
C THR A 82 15.72 -12.02 -4.41
N LEU A 83 15.23 -10.77 -4.50
CA LEU A 83 15.49 -9.73 -3.49
C LEU A 83 14.69 -9.96 -2.20
N GLY A 84 13.70 -10.86 -2.23
CA GLY A 84 12.76 -11.08 -1.15
C GLY A 84 11.70 -9.98 -1.04
N LEU A 85 11.06 -9.92 0.12
CA LEU A 85 10.07 -8.93 0.54
C LEU A 85 10.65 -8.07 1.66
N PRO A 86 10.21 -6.81 1.82
CA PRO A 86 10.62 -5.97 2.96
C PRO A 86 10.52 -6.66 4.32
N MET A 87 9.47 -7.42 4.56
CA MET A 87 9.19 -8.10 5.82
C MET A 87 10.05 -9.33 6.08
N ASP A 88 10.88 -9.79 5.12
CA ASP A 88 11.82 -10.90 5.34
C ASP A 88 12.74 -10.66 6.53
N GLU A 89 13.13 -9.40 6.74
CA GLU A 89 14.03 -9.01 7.82
C GLU A 89 13.59 -9.53 9.20
N ILE A 90 12.28 -9.64 9.43
CA ILE A 90 11.73 -10.14 10.69
C ILE A 90 10.77 -11.32 10.52
N TYR A 91 10.32 -11.64 9.31
CA TYR A 91 9.35 -12.70 9.03
C TYR A 91 9.79 -13.72 7.97
N HIS A 92 11.10 -13.85 7.71
CA HIS A 92 11.64 -14.82 6.77
C HIS A 92 11.11 -16.24 7.01
N ASP A 93 11.22 -16.72 8.25
CA ASP A 93 10.81 -18.08 8.62
C ASP A 93 9.30 -18.29 8.46
N GLU A 94 8.48 -17.29 8.77
CA GLU A 94 7.03 -17.35 8.59
C GLU A 94 6.61 -17.27 7.11
N LEU A 95 7.41 -16.66 6.25
CA LEU A 95 7.20 -16.63 4.79
C LEU A 95 7.66 -17.92 4.11
N ALA A 96 8.64 -18.64 4.67
CA ALA A 96 9.24 -19.83 4.05
C ALA A 96 8.20 -20.92 3.67
N PRO A 97 7.22 -21.30 4.53
CA PRO A 97 6.17 -22.25 4.13
C PRO A 97 5.29 -21.77 2.97
N LEU A 98 5.06 -20.46 2.86
CA LEU A 98 4.28 -19.88 1.77
C LEU A 98 5.04 -19.92 0.45
N ARG A 99 6.35 -19.68 0.48
CA ARG A 99 7.25 -19.79 -0.68
C ARG A 99 7.53 -21.22 -1.13
N ALA A 100 7.51 -22.16 -0.18
CA ALA A 100 7.66 -23.59 -0.49
C ALA A 100 6.42 -24.15 -1.21
N ALA A 101 5.26 -23.50 -1.07
CA ALA A 101 4.07 -23.82 -1.85
C ALA A 101 4.13 -23.16 -3.24
N PRO A 102 3.43 -23.69 -4.26
CA PRO A 102 3.34 -23.08 -5.59
C PRO A 102 2.42 -21.84 -5.56
N ARG A 103 2.81 -20.82 -4.81
CA ARG A 103 2.02 -19.61 -4.55
C ARG A 103 2.85 -18.38 -4.88
N ARG A 104 2.19 -17.35 -5.41
CA ARG A 104 2.81 -16.05 -5.70
C ARG A 104 2.47 -15.05 -4.60
N LEU A 105 3.51 -14.54 -3.94
CA LEU A 105 3.38 -13.64 -2.82
C LEU A 105 3.69 -12.21 -3.25
N ALA A 106 3.07 -11.25 -2.56
CA ALA A 106 3.53 -9.87 -2.55
C ALA A 106 3.35 -9.26 -1.17
N GLU A 107 4.15 -8.25 -0.87
CA GLU A 107 3.97 -7.40 0.29
C GLU A 107 3.28 -6.09 -0.12
N VAL A 108 2.36 -5.63 0.73
CA VAL A 108 1.83 -4.28 0.66
C VAL A 108 2.58 -3.41 1.67
N SER A 109 3.14 -2.31 1.18
CA SER A 109 4.08 -1.44 1.88
C SER A 109 3.74 0.04 1.65
N ALA A 110 4.36 0.94 2.41
CA ALA A 110 4.39 2.38 2.15
C ALA A 110 3.00 3.04 2.02
N LEU A 111 2.03 2.61 2.84
CA LEU A 111 0.72 3.25 2.91
C LEU A 111 0.81 4.60 3.64
N ALA A 112 0.48 5.68 2.94
CA ALA A 112 0.39 7.02 3.49
C ALA A 112 -0.80 7.78 2.90
N ALA A 113 -1.45 8.64 3.69
CA ALA A 113 -2.56 9.49 3.24
C ALA A 113 -2.57 10.81 4.01
N ASN A 114 -2.66 11.93 3.28
CA ASN A 114 -2.61 13.28 3.83
C ASN A 114 -4.00 13.94 3.78
N TYR A 115 -4.73 13.79 4.87
CA TYR A 115 -5.98 14.51 5.15
C TYR A 115 -6.09 14.76 6.65
N GLU A 116 -6.50 15.96 7.03
CA GLU A 116 -6.74 16.32 8.44
C GLU A 116 -7.91 15.48 9.00
N ARG A 117 -9.02 15.48 8.28
CA ARG A 117 -10.25 14.80 8.69
C ARG A 117 -10.12 13.29 8.58
N ARG A 118 -10.41 12.60 9.70
CA ARG A 118 -10.31 11.14 9.81
C ARG A 118 -11.15 10.38 8.77
N ALA A 119 -12.35 10.86 8.48
CA ALA A 119 -13.27 10.21 7.55
C ALA A 119 -12.73 10.23 6.10
N GLU A 120 -12.18 11.37 5.66
CA GLU A 120 -11.60 11.54 4.32
C GLU A 120 -10.34 10.68 4.16
N ARG A 121 -9.48 10.69 5.18
CA ARG A 121 -8.31 9.81 5.24
C ARG A 121 -8.70 8.33 5.10
N LEU A 122 -9.74 7.90 5.83
CA LEU A 122 -10.23 6.53 5.72
C LEU A 122 -10.78 6.22 4.31
N ALA A 123 -11.52 7.15 3.69
CA ALA A 123 -12.05 6.97 2.35
C ALA A 123 -10.93 6.80 1.31
N VAL A 124 -9.85 7.57 1.43
CA VAL A 124 -8.65 7.44 0.57
C VAL A 124 -7.95 6.11 0.76
N VAL A 125 -7.72 5.69 2.02
CA VAL A 125 -7.13 4.39 2.33
C VAL A 125 -7.96 3.25 1.75
N MET A 126 -9.29 3.28 1.94
CA MET A 126 -10.20 2.26 1.41
C MET A 126 -10.19 2.23 -0.12
N GLY A 127 -10.16 3.39 -0.78
CA GLY A 127 -10.06 3.50 -2.24
C GLY A 127 -8.74 2.94 -2.79
N LEU A 128 -7.61 3.26 -2.17
CA LEU A 128 -6.28 2.72 -2.50
C LEU A 128 -6.24 1.20 -2.31
N MET A 129 -6.73 0.70 -1.17
CA MET A 129 -6.82 -0.74 -0.90
C MET A 129 -7.65 -1.44 -1.97
N ARG A 130 -8.77 -0.86 -2.43
CA ARG A 130 -9.58 -1.45 -3.52
C ARG A 130 -8.78 -1.57 -4.81
N MET A 131 -8.07 -0.51 -5.22
CA MET A 131 -7.23 -0.57 -6.41
C MET A 131 -6.17 -1.65 -6.30
N LEU A 132 -5.51 -1.73 -5.14
CA LEU A 132 -4.44 -2.69 -4.90
C LEU A 132 -4.95 -4.14 -4.92
N VAL A 133 -6.05 -4.45 -4.22
CA VAL A 133 -6.54 -5.84 -4.17
C VAL A 133 -7.10 -6.29 -5.51
N VAL A 134 -7.74 -5.40 -6.28
CA VAL A 134 -8.19 -5.70 -7.64
C VAL A 134 -6.99 -5.93 -8.55
N TYR A 135 -5.95 -5.09 -8.49
CA TYR A 135 -4.73 -5.31 -9.25
C TYR A 135 -4.07 -6.66 -8.92
N ALA A 136 -3.90 -6.94 -7.63
CA ALA A 136 -3.27 -8.17 -7.16
C ALA A 136 -4.04 -9.42 -7.62
N ALA A 137 -5.37 -9.38 -7.56
CA ALA A 137 -6.24 -10.49 -7.94
C ALA A 137 -6.34 -10.71 -9.47
N GLU A 138 -6.58 -9.64 -10.24
CA GLU A 138 -6.99 -9.73 -11.65
C GLU A 138 -5.85 -9.52 -12.64
N PHE A 139 -4.89 -8.64 -12.31
CA PHE A 139 -3.79 -8.28 -13.21
C PHE A 139 -2.53 -9.05 -12.86
N ALA A 140 -2.05 -8.92 -11.63
CA ALA A 140 -0.84 -9.59 -11.19
C ALA A 140 -1.08 -11.09 -10.95
N ARG A 141 -2.33 -11.54 -10.72
CA ARG A 141 -2.69 -12.94 -10.43
C ARG A 141 -1.83 -13.55 -9.31
N LEU A 142 -1.70 -12.79 -8.23
CA LEU A 142 -1.02 -13.21 -7.02
C LEU A 142 -1.92 -14.14 -6.20
N ASP A 143 -1.34 -14.93 -5.31
CA ASP A 143 -2.07 -15.83 -4.42
C ASP A 143 -2.19 -15.27 -3.01
N ASP A 144 -1.18 -14.53 -2.55
CA ASP A 144 -1.14 -13.95 -1.22
C ASP A 144 -0.70 -12.49 -1.22
N LEU A 145 -1.44 -11.66 -0.48
CA LEU A 145 -0.95 -10.36 -0.03
C LEU A 145 -0.55 -10.44 1.43
N CYS A 146 0.69 -10.09 1.72
CA CYS A 146 1.24 -10.01 3.06
C CYS A 146 1.40 -8.55 3.49
N ILE A 147 1.24 -8.27 4.78
CA ILE A 147 1.50 -6.97 5.39
C ILE A 147 2.16 -7.17 6.76
N ALA A 148 3.15 -6.35 7.08
CA ALA A 148 3.70 -6.21 8.42
C ALA A 148 3.13 -4.93 9.03
N VAL A 149 2.20 -5.02 9.98
CA VAL A 149 1.49 -3.84 10.52
C VAL A 149 1.71 -3.67 12.01
N ASN A 150 1.62 -2.43 12.49
CA ASN A 150 1.51 -2.18 13.93
C ASN A 150 0.34 -2.98 14.52
N PRO A 151 0.51 -3.72 15.65
CA PRO A 151 -0.55 -4.51 16.28
C PRO A 151 -1.85 -3.72 16.54
N ARG A 152 -1.75 -2.42 16.84
CA ARG A 152 -2.91 -1.52 17.01
C ARG A 152 -3.82 -1.49 15.80
N HIS A 153 -3.28 -1.75 14.62
CA HIS A 153 -3.98 -1.67 13.34
C HIS A 153 -4.41 -3.02 12.77
N ALA A 154 -3.90 -4.13 13.31
CA ALA A 154 -4.29 -5.46 12.85
C ALA A 154 -5.81 -5.71 12.84
N PRO A 155 -6.59 -5.28 13.87
CA PRO A 155 -8.04 -5.48 13.87
C PRO A 155 -8.75 -4.83 12.69
N PHE A 156 -8.23 -3.71 12.16
CA PHE A 156 -8.80 -3.05 10.98
C PHE A 156 -8.71 -3.96 9.76
N TYR A 157 -7.54 -4.51 9.46
CA TYR A 157 -7.33 -5.37 8.30
C TYR A 157 -8.08 -6.70 8.40
N VAL A 158 -8.13 -7.29 9.59
CA VAL A 158 -8.92 -8.49 9.88
C VAL A 158 -10.42 -8.23 9.66
N LYS A 159 -10.92 -7.06 10.10
CA LYS A 159 -12.33 -6.71 9.97
C LYS A 159 -12.73 -6.34 8.53
N VAL A 160 -11.89 -5.60 7.81
CA VAL A 160 -12.23 -5.05 6.48
C VAL A 160 -12.06 -6.07 5.37
N LEU A 161 -10.96 -6.84 5.35
CA LEU A 161 -10.65 -7.76 4.23
C LEU A 161 -10.41 -9.20 4.68
N ARG A 162 -10.60 -9.53 5.96
CA ARG A 162 -10.36 -10.88 6.51
C ARG A 162 -8.92 -11.35 6.36
N PHE A 163 -7.97 -10.41 6.49
CA PHE A 163 -6.58 -10.77 6.75
C PHE A 163 -6.49 -11.68 7.97
N ARG A 164 -5.56 -12.64 7.94
CA ARG A 164 -5.26 -13.55 9.06
C ARG A 164 -3.84 -13.30 9.53
N GLN A 165 -3.64 -13.26 10.83
CA GLN A 165 -2.30 -13.18 11.38
C GLN A 165 -1.57 -14.51 11.16
N PHE A 166 -0.34 -14.46 10.66
CA PHE A 166 0.50 -15.63 10.45
C PHE A 166 1.90 -15.48 11.07
N GLY A 167 2.30 -14.27 11.46
CA GLY A 167 3.53 -14.05 12.22
C GLY A 167 3.26 -13.37 13.58
N PRO A 168 4.08 -13.67 14.60
CA PRO A 168 3.93 -13.13 15.94
C PRO A 168 4.32 -11.64 15.98
N ARG A 169 4.12 -11.00 17.14
CA ARG A 169 4.59 -9.64 17.37
C ARG A 169 6.12 -9.60 17.44
N LYS A 170 6.77 -8.80 16.59
CA LYS A 170 8.23 -8.59 16.58
C LYS A 170 8.55 -7.08 16.53
N ALA A 171 9.72 -6.67 16.98
CA ALA A 171 10.21 -5.30 16.74
C ALA A 171 10.75 -5.22 15.31
N PHE A 172 10.42 -4.17 14.57
CA PHE A 172 10.80 -4.06 13.16
C PHE A 172 11.82 -2.92 12.95
N PRO A 173 13.10 -3.22 12.68
CA PRO A 173 14.12 -2.17 12.52
C PRO A 173 13.83 -1.14 11.42
N LYS A 174 13.22 -1.56 10.28
CA LYS A 174 12.81 -0.65 9.18
C LYS A 174 11.83 0.46 9.55
N VAL A 175 11.21 0.37 10.72
CA VAL A 175 10.31 1.38 11.29
C VAL A 175 10.76 1.81 12.69
N ASN A 176 12.07 1.99 12.87
CA ASN A 176 12.71 2.43 14.11
C ASN A 176 12.34 1.56 15.33
N GLY A 177 12.23 0.25 15.12
CA GLY A 177 11.93 -0.71 16.19
C GLY A 177 10.46 -0.76 16.61
N ALA A 178 9.56 -0.07 15.92
CA ALA A 178 8.13 -0.15 16.20
C ALA A 178 7.63 -1.61 16.10
N PRO A 179 6.67 -2.03 16.95
CA PRO A 179 6.17 -3.39 16.93
C PRO A 179 5.37 -3.65 15.64
N ALA A 180 5.56 -4.82 15.05
CA ALA A 180 4.82 -5.32 13.90
C ALA A 180 4.22 -6.70 14.19
N VAL A 181 3.11 -7.03 13.50
CA VAL A 181 2.57 -8.39 13.32
C VAL A 181 2.40 -8.64 11.83
N ALA A 182 2.65 -9.87 11.38
CA ALA A 182 2.48 -10.25 9.98
C ALA A 182 1.06 -10.77 9.72
N LEU A 183 0.38 -10.18 8.74
CA LEU A 183 -0.95 -10.60 8.29
C LEU A 183 -0.93 -10.99 6.82
N ARG A 184 -1.80 -11.95 6.45
CA ARG A 184 -1.93 -12.49 5.11
C ARG A 184 -3.39 -12.44 4.64
N LEU A 185 -3.61 -12.07 3.39
CA LEU A 185 -4.88 -12.18 2.67
C LEU A 185 -4.74 -13.20 1.54
N ASP A 186 -5.63 -14.20 1.52
CA ASP A 186 -5.77 -15.14 0.42
C ASP A 186 -6.51 -14.47 -0.75
N LEU A 187 -5.83 -14.29 -1.87
CA LEU A 187 -6.42 -13.69 -3.07
C LEU A 187 -7.37 -14.63 -3.80
N GLY A 188 -7.38 -15.94 -3.50
CA GLY A 188 -8.42 -16.86 -3.96
C GLY A 188 -9.81 -16.45 -3.43
N PHE A 189 -9.88 -16.05 -2.16
CA PHE A 189 -11.08 -15.49 -1.56
C PHE A 189 -11.50 -14.17 -2.23
N VAL A 190 -10.55 -13.28 -2.50
CA VAL A 190 -10.82 -12.01 -3.21
C VAL A 190 -11.37 -12.25 -4.62
N ARG A 191 -10.76 -13.17 -5.39
CA ARG A 191 -11.25 -13.55 -6.72
C ARG A 191 -12.66 -14.14 -6.68
N ASN A 192 -13.01 -14.90 -5.64
CA ASN A 192 -14.38 -15.39 -5.45
C ASN A 192 -15.37 -14.22 -5.24
N LEU A 193 -15.00 -13.23 -4.42
CA LEU A 193 -15.82 -12.04 -4.18
C LEU A 193 -16.00 -11.19 -5.44
N ILE A 194 -14.94 -11.01 -6.23
CA ILE A 194 -15.02 -10.31 -7.53
C ILE A 194 -16.00 -11.04 -8.46
N ARG A 195 -15.83 -12.36 -8.65
CA ARG A 195 -16.74 -13.18 -9.48
C ARG A 195 -18.19 -13.12 -9.02
N LEU A 196 -18.42 -13.10 -7.71
CA LEU A 196 -19.75 -12.98 -7.13
C LEU A 196 -20.37 -11.61 -7.44
N GLY A 197 -19.60 -10.52 -7.30
CA GLY A 197 -20.05 -9.19 -7.72
C GLY A 197 -20.40 -9.12 -9.21
N ASP A 198 -19.56 -9.73 -10.07
CA ASP A 198 -19.76 -9.75 -11.52
C ASP A 198 -21.01 -10.55 -11.95
N SER A 199 -21.41 -11.57 -11.18
CA SER A 199 -22.65 -12.32 -11.43
C SER A 199 -23.93 -11.54 -11.07
N GLY A 200 -23.79 -10.33 -10.52
CA GLY A 200 -24.91 -9.48 -10.10
C GLY A 200 -25.31 -9.65 -8.64
N TYR A 201 -24.55 -10.40 -7.84
CA TYR A 201 -24.79 -10.51 -6.40
C TYR A 201 -24.67 -9.16 -5.71
N VAL A 202 -25.60 -8.89 -4.79
CA VAL A 202 -25.63 -7.67 -4.00
C VAL A 202 -25.11 -7.95 -2.59
N PHE A 203 -23.94 -7.42 -2.26
CA PHE A 203 -23.35 -7.57 -0.93
C PHE A 203 -24.16 -6.80 0.12
N ALA A 204 -24.60 -7.49 1.18
CA ALA A 204 -25.23 -6.89 2.35
C ALA A 204 -24.23 -6.11 3.23
N ASP A 205 -22.98 -6.59 3.32
CA ASP A 205 -21.89 -5.87 3.99
C ASP A 205 -21.44 -4.68 3.12
N GLU A 206 -21.43 -3.48 3.71
CA GLU A 206 -21.12 -2.24 2.99
C GLU A 206 -19.67 -2.16 2.53
N VAL A 207 -18.74 -2.75 3.30
CA VAL A 207 -17.33 -2.82 2.93
C VAL A 207 -17.18 -3.70 1.71
N TYR A 208 -17.75 -4.90 1.72
CA TYR A 208 -17.68 -5.79 0.55
C TYR A 208 -18.41 -5.21 -0.66
N ARG A 209 -19.53 -4.51 -0.46
CA ARG A 209 -20.19 -3.77 -1.55
C ARG A 209 -19.27 -2.69 -2.13
N PHE A 210 -18.57 -1.94 -1.28
CA PHE A 210 -17.62 -0.91 -1.70
C PHE A 210 -16.45 -1.49 -2.49
N PHE A 211 -15.89 -2.62 -2.06
CA PHE A 211 -14.75 -3.25 -2.72
C PHE A 211 -15.15 -4.02 -3.99
N PHE A 212 -16.21 -4.82 -3.93
CA PHE A 212 -16.44 -5.92 -4.87
C PHE A 212 -17.75 -5.83 -5.66
N SER A 213 -18.56 -4.77 -5.50
CA SER A 213 -19.67 -4.56 -6.43
C SER A 213 -19.17 -4.36 -7.86
N ARG A 214 -19.89 -4.91 -8.84
CA ARG A 214 -19.54 -4.85 -10.26
C ARG A 214 -19.17 -3.44 -10.75
N PRO A 215 -19.90 -2.35 -10.42
CA PRO A 215 -19.52 -1.01 -10.87
C PRO A 215 -18.16 -0.56 -10.32
N ASN A 216 -17.86 -0.89 -9.06
CA ASN A 216 -16.63 -0.47 -8.39
C ASN A 216 -15.42 -1.27 -8.90
N VAL A 217 -15.57 -2.58 -9.08
CA VAL A 217 -14.52 -3.42 -9.68
C VAL A 217 -14.27 -3.00 -11.12
N ARG A 218 -15.31 -2.81 -11.94
CA ARG A 218 -15.17 -2.35 -13.33
C ARG A 218 -14.44 -1.01 -13.40
N THR A 219 -14.79 -0.05 -12.55
CA THR A 219 -14.11 1.25 -12.48
C THR A 219 -12.63 1.08 -12.10
N ALA A 220 -12.32 0.23 -11.11
CA ALA A 220 -10.94 -0.06 -10.71
C ALA A 220 -10.15 -0.70 -11.87
N VAL A 221 -10.70 -1.73 -12.52
CA VAL A 221 -10.10 -2.40 -13.68
C VAL A 221 -9.82 -1.42 -14.81
N GLN A 222 -10.77 -0.55 -15.14
CA GLN A 222 -10.59 0.47 -16.19
C GLN A 222 -9.44 1.43 -15.86
N ARG A 223 -9.39 1.95 -14.62
CA ARG A 223 -8.33 2.88 -14.19
C ARG A 223 -6.96 2.19 -14.13
N LEU A 224 -6.89 0.95 -13.66
CA LEU A 224 -5.67 0.15 -13.65
C LEU A 224 -5.17 -0.12 -15.07
N ALA A 225 -6.03 -0.62 -15.96
CA ALA A 225 -5.66 -0.90 -17.34
C ALA A 225 -5.15 0.35 -18.08
N ALA A 226 -5.77 1.51 -17.84
CA ALA A 226 -5.35 2.77 -18.45
C ALA A 226 -3.97 3.27 -17.96
N THR A 227 -3.57 2.92 -16.73
CA THR A 227 -2.33 3.44 -16.10
C THR A 227 -1.18 2.44 -16.13
N LEU A 228 -1.47 1.14 -16.22
CA LEU A 228 -0.49 0.05 -16.18
C LEU A 228 0.68 0.22 -17.18
N PRO A 229 0.48 0.60 -18.45
CA PRO A 229 1.59 0.71 -19.42
C PRO A 229 2.67 1.73 -19.04
N ARG A 230 2.38 2.68 -18.14
CA ARG A 230 3.28 3.75 -17.72
C ARG A 230 3.51 3.75 -16.19
N SER A 231 3.24 2.61 -15.56
CA SER A 231 3.29 2.44 -14.10
C SER A 231 4.66 2.00 -13.57
N ILE A 232 5.70 2.06 -14.41
CA ILE A 232 7.08 1.77 -14.04
C ILE A 232 7.89 3.04 -14.31
N LEU A 233 8.58 3.52 -13.28
CA LEU A 233 9.52 4.61 -13.42
C LEU A 233 10.85 4.05 -14.00
N PRO A 234 11.38 4.61 -15.10
CA PRO A 234 12.67 4.18 -15.63
C PRO A 234 13.79 4.30 -14.58
N PRO A 235 14.79 3.40 -14.57
CA PRO A 235 15.89 3.44 -13.58
C PRO A 235 16.63 4.79 -13.52
N SER A 236 16.84 5.46 -14.65
CA SER A 236 17.47 6.78 -14.71
C SER A 236 16.69 7.86 -13.95
N GLN A 237 15.36 7.82 -14.05
CA GLN A 237 14.47 8.73 -13.33
C GLN A 237 14.43 8.39 -11.84
N LEU A 238 14.46 7.10 -11.48
CA LEU A 238 14.51 6.68 -10.08
C LEU A 238 15.83 7.10 -9.39
N ILE A 239 16.97 6.98 -10.10
CA ILE A 239 18.28 7.46 -9.62
C ILE A 239 18.26 8.98 -9.42
N ALA A 240 17.64 9.73 -10.34
CA ALA A 240 17.51 11.18 -10.20
C ALA A 240 16.68 11.56 -8.95
N LEU A 241 15.61 10.83 -8.65
CA LEU A 241 14.83 11.04 -7.44
C LEU A 241 15.56 10.63 -6.16
N ALA A 242 16.42 9.60 -6.22
CA ALA A 242 17.20 9.13 -5.07
C ALA A 242 18.29 10.12 -4.63
N GLY A 243 18.60 11.15 -5.43
CA GLY A 243 19.62 12.15 -5.14
C GLY A 243 20.99 11.86 -5.77
N GLY A 244 21.05 11.01 -6.80
CA GLY A 244 22.30 10.47 -7.35
C GLY A 244 22.63 9.08 -6.78
N SER A 245 23.67 8.43 -7.30
CA SER A 245 24.03 7.03 -6.99
C SER A 245 24.02 6.73 -5.47
N PRO A 246 23.48 5.57 -5.04
CA PRO A 246 23.28 5.27 -3.62
C PRO A 246 24.62 5.23 -2.86
N GLN A 247 24.73 6.00 -1.78
CA GLN A 247 25.77 5.86 -0.75
C GLN A 247 25.29 4.88 0.33
N PRO A 248 26.13 3.96 0.84
CA PRO A 248 25.72 2.98 1.83
C PRO A 248 25.71 3.54 3.26
N SER A 249 24.57 3.35 3.94
CA SER A 249 24.28 3.32 5.39
C SER A 249 24.79 4.45 6.31
N GLU A 250 23.92 4.88 7.23
CA GLU A 250 24.29 4.97 8.66
C GLU A 250 23.05 5.01 9.56
N ALA A 251 23.14 4.26 10.67
CA ALA A 251 22.13 4.11 11.71
C ALA A 251 22.36 5.14 12.82
N GLY A 252 21.31 5.74 13.40
CA GLY A 252 21.53 6.63 14.55
C GLY A 252 20.30 7.19 15.30
N ALA A 253 20.05 6.59 16.46
CA ALA A 253 19.49 7.14 17.72
C ALA A 253 18.01 7.64 17.78
N PRO A 254 17.26 7.32 18.86
CA PRO A 254 15.84 7.64 18.98
C PRO A 254 15.60 9.06 19.55
N ALA A 255 14.60 9.76 19.00
CA ALA A 255 14.06 11.01 19.53
C ALA A 255 12.63 10.80 20.10
N GLU A 256 12.31 11.55 21.16
CA GLU A 256 11.08 11.44 21.97
C GLU A 256 9.79 11.75 21.21
N VAL A 257 8.73 11.00 21.57
CA VAL A 257 7.45 10.93 20.87
C VAL A 257 6.46 12.00 21.40
N ALA A 258 6.03 12.91 20.54
CA ALA A 258 4.88 13.79 20.77
C ALA A 258 3.58 13.14 20.25
N SER A 259 2.52 13.18 21.06
CA SER A 259 1.24 12.53 20.78
C SER A 259 0.33 13.38 19.87
N GLY A 260 0.08 12.92 18.63
CA GLY A 260 -0.90 13.50 17.71
C GLY A 260 -1.50 12.45 16.75
N GLY A 261 -2.83 12.38 16.66
CA GLY A 261 -3.56 11.26 16.07
C GLY A 261 -3.62 11.24 14.53
N ALA A 262 -2.71 10.51 13.88
CA ALA A 262 -2.77 10.20 12.45
C ALA A 262 -2.52 8.70 12.19
N LEU A 263 -3.32 8.08 11.32
CA LEU A 263 -3.23 6.64 11.01
C LEU A 263 -2.22 6.43 9.87
N ALA A 264 -0.93 6.31 10.18
CA ALA A 264 -0.06 5.51 9.32
C ALA A 264 -0.30 4.07 9.74
N LEU A 265 -0.91 3.32 8.85
CA LEU A 265 -0.78 1.88 8.91
C LEU A 265 0.65 1.62 8.43
N ALA A 266 1.61 1.72 9.35
CA ALA A 266 3.01 1.44 9.05
C ALA A 266 3.09 -0.01 8.58
N THR A 267 3.03 -0.18 7.27
CA THR A 267 3.46 -1.34 6.51
C THR A 267 4.84 -0.98 6.00
N ALA A 268 5.87 -1.63 6.56
CA ALA A 268 7.27 -1.26 6.40
C ALA A 268 7.70 -0.92 4.96
#